data_AF-A0A1G3X1A8-F1
#
_entry.id   AF-A0A1G3X1A8-F1
#
_cell.length_a   1.000
_cell.length_b   1.000
_cell.length_c   1.000
_cell.angle_alpha   90.00
_cell.angle_beta   90.00
_cell.angle_gamma   90.00
#
_symmetry.space_group_name_H-M   'P 1'
#
loop_
_entity.id
_entity.type
_entity.pdbx_description
1 polymer ?
#
loop_
_entity_poly.entity_id
_entity_poly.type
_entity_poly.pdbx_seq_one_letter_code
_entity_poly.pdbx_strand_id
1 'polypeptide(L)'
;MQKKTMIWLISISLFLIISSMVLWLIFRDNTLFNPIYGGHMAGGWMMPIGMLGMGILWFVVIMGLIKFFQPSQNEQKHALDLLNDRLARGEISIEEYESLKKTLKG
;
A
#
# COMPACT_ATOMS: atom_id res chain seq x y z
N MET A 1 10.99 -1.17 11.06
CA MET A 1 10.17 -1.63 9.91
C MET A 1 9.96 -3.13 10.00
N GLN A 2 8.72 -3.55 10.26
CA GLN A 2 8.40 -4.95 10.59
C GLN A 2 8.63 -5.85 9.37
N LYS A 3 9.36 -6.96 9.51
CA LYS A 3 9.66 -7.90 8.39
C LYS A 3 8.42 -8.30 7.57
N LYS A 4 7.25 -8.29 8.21
CA LYS A 4 5.94 -8.54 7.59
C LYS A 4 5.56 -7.51 6.51
N THR A 5 5.85 -6.22 6.72
CA THR A 5 5.59 -5.17 5.71
C THR A 5 6.52 -5.28 4.51
N MET A 6 7.77 -5.74 4.71
CA MET A 6 8.71 -5.97 3.61
C MET A 6 8.28 -7.16 2.72
N ILE A 7 7.79 -8.24 3.34
CA ILE A 7 7.27 -9.41 2.63
C ILE A 7 6.00 -9.05 1.83
N TRP A 8 5.16 -8.18 2.38
CA TRP A 8 3.97 -7.66 1.71
C TRP A 8 4.31 -6.82 0.47
N LEU A 9 5.31 -5.93 0.58
CA LEU A 9 5.76 -5.11 -0.55
C LEU A 9 6.34 -5.95 -1.69
N ILE A 10 7.15 -6.96 -1.36
CA ILE A 10 7.73 -7.86 -2.37
C ILE A 10 6.62 -8.63 -3.06
N SER A 11 5.63 -9.15 -2.33
CA SER A 11 4.50 -9.88 -2.91
C SER A 11 3.65 -9.01 -3.85
N ILE A 12 3.41 -7.75 -3.48
CA ILE A 12 2.68 -6.80 -4.33
C ILE A 12 3.46 -6.48 -5.61
N SER A 13 4.76 -6.21 -5.48
CA SER A 13 5.61 -5.91 -6.65
C SER A 13 5.67 -7.10 -7.60
N LEU A 14 5.82 -8.31 -7.06
CA LEU A 14 5.84 -9.55 -7.84
C LEU A 14 4.49 -9.78 -8.54
N PHE A 15 3.38 -9.51 -7.85
CA PHE A 15 2.04 -9.61 -8.42
C PHE A 15 1.80 -8.59 -9.55
N LEU A 16 2.29 -7.36 -9.41
CA LEU A 16 2.19 -6.35 -10.47
C LEU A 16 3.02 -6.73 -11.70
N ILE A 17 4.22 -7.27 -11.51
CA ILE A 17 5.08 -7.74 -12.61
C ILE A 17 4.40 -8.91 -13.33
N ILE A 18 3.88 -9.89 -12.57
CA ILE A 18 3.18 -11.05 -13.15
C ILE A 18 1.90 -10.60 -13.85
N SER A 19 1.12 -9.70 -13.25
CA SER A 19 -0.09 -9.14 -13.86
C SER A 19 0.23 -8.41 -15.18
N SER A 20 1.28 -7.58 -15.20
CA SER A 20 1.77 -6.91 -16.40
C SER A 20 2.19 -7.91 -17.49
N MET A 21 2.88 -8.99 -17.11
CA MET A 21 3.33 -10.03 -18.02
C MET A 21 2.18 -10.90 -18.55
N VAL A 22 1.19 -11.21 -17.71
CA VAL A 22 -0.03 -11.94 -18.09
C VAL A 22 -0.91 -11.09 -19.01
N LEU A 23 -1.06 -9.80 -18.71
CA LEU A 23 -1.73 -8.85 -19.60
C LEU A 23 -1.00 -8.79 -20.94
N TRP A 24 0.33 -8.66 -20.94
CA TRP A 24 1.12 -8.69 -22.17
C TRP A 24 0.86 -9.97 -22.97
N LEU A 25 0.82 -11.14 -22.34
CA LEU A 25 0.54 -12.42 -23.01
C LEU A 25 -0.88 -12.52 -23.56
N ILE A 26 -1.90 -12.08 -22.80
CA ILE A 26 -3.31 -12.11 -23.23
C ILE A 26 -3.54 -11.15 -24.40
N PHE A 27 -2.88 -9.99 -24.39
CA PHE A 27 -3.01 -8.99 -25.45
C PHE A 27 -2.05 -9.21 -26.63
N ARG A 28 -1.06 -10.11 -26.51
CA ARG A 28 -0.08 -10.44 -27.56
C ARG A 28 -0.74 -11.04 -28.80
N ASP A 29 -1.66 -11.98 -28.60
CA ASP A 29 -2.24 -12.76 -29.72
C ASP A 29 -3.33 -11.99 -30.49
N ASN A 30 -3.84 -10.87 -29.96
CA ASN A 30 -4.78 -10.00 -30.69
C ASN A 30 -4.11 -9.16 -31.80
N THR A 31 -2.81 -9.33 -32.04
CA THR A 31 -2.07 -8.64 -33.12
C THR A 31 -1.75 -9.52 -34.33
N LEU A 32 -2.29 -10.75 -34.39
CA LEU A 32 -2.00 -11.72 -35.47
C LEU A 32 -2.69 -11.46 -36.82
N PHE A 33 -3.43 -10.36 -36.98
CA PHE A 33 -4.08 -10.01 -38.25
C PHE A 33 -3.98 -8.51 -38.54
N ASN A 34 -2.77 -7.97 -38.71
CA ASN A 34 -2.63 -6.76 -39.50
C ASN A 34 -1.21 -6.60 -40.08
N PRO A 35 -0.95 -7.15 -41.27
CA PRO A 35 0.23 -6.77 -42.01
C PRO A 35 -0.05 -5.43 -42.70
N ILE A 36 0.91 -4.52 -42.62
CA ILE A 36 1.13 -3.47 -43.63
C ILE A 36 0.28 -2.19 -43.42
N TYR A 37 0.95 -1.16 -42.86
CA TYR A 37 0.53 0.25 -42.73
C TYR A 37 -0.61 0.57 -41.73
N GLY A 38 -0.29 1.23 -40.60
CA GLY A 38 -1.33 1.85 -39.77
C GLY A 38 -0.96 2.12 -38.32
N GLY A 39 0.24 2.64 -38.07
CA GLY A 39 0.49 3.32 -36.80
C GLY A 39 -0.59 4.39 -36.57
N HIS A 40 -1.17 4.39 -35.38
CA HIS A 40 -1.95 5.48 -34.78
C HIS A 40 -3.48 5.49 -34.95
N MET A 41 -4.14 4.49 -35.54
CA MET A 41 -5.62 4.51 -35.66
C MET A 41 -6.37 3.22 -35.26
N ALA A 42 -5.77 2.32 -34.48
CA ALA A 42 -6.48 1.17 -33.89
C ALA A 42 -6.94 1.40 -32.43
N GLY A 43 -6.93 2.65 -31.96
CA GLY A 43 -7.25 3.04 -30.59
C GLY A 43 -8.61 3.74 -30.45
N GLY A 44 -9.68 3.22 -31.07
CA GLY A 44 -10.98 3.92 -31.10
C GLY A 44 -12.00 3.47 -30.05
N TRP A 45 -12.10 2.16 -29.78
CA TRP A 45 -13.17 1.58 -28.96
C TRP A 45 -12.71 0.94 -27.65
N MET A 46 -11.40 0.67 -27.48
CA MET A 46 -10.82 0.23 -26.21
C MET A 46 -10.34 1.39 -25.31
N MET A 47 -10.44 2.64 -25.78
CA MET A 47 -9.98 3.84 -25.08
C MET A 47 -10.63 4.08 -23.70
N PRO A 48 -11.96 3.91 -23.51
CA PRO A 48 -12.57 4.18 -22.20
C PRO A 48 -12.26 3.07 -21.19
N ILE A 49 -12.31 1.81 -21.61
CA ILE A 49 -12.18 0.65 -20.72
C ILE A 49 -10.73 0.47 -20.28
N GLY A 50 -9.76 0.68 -21.18
CA GLY A 50 -8.34 0.69 -20.81
C GLY A 50 -8.00 1.82 -19.84
N MET A 51 -8.58 3.01 -20.05
CA MET A 51 -8.41 4.15 -19.14
C MET A 51 -9.02 3.89 -17.76
N LEU A 52 -10.21 3.28 -17.70
CA LEU A 52 -10.87 2.88 -16.46
C LEU A 52 -10.07 1.80 -15.72
N GLY A 53 -9.57 0.78 -16.43
CA GLY A 53 -8.72 -0.26 -15.86
C GLY A 53 -7.44 0.30 -15.25
N MET A 54 -6.80 1.25 -15.95
CA MET A 54 -5.60 1.92 -15.43
C MET A 54 -5.92 2.84 -14.24
N GLY A 55 -7.07 3.52 -14.25
CA GLY A 55 -7.54 4.33 -13.12
C GLY A 55 -7.77 3.50 -11.85
N ILE A 56 -8.42 2.32 -11.98
CA ILE A 56 -8.63 1.40 -10.86
C ILE A 56 -7.29 0.86 -10.33
N LEU A 57 -6.36 0.53 -11.21
CA LEU A 57 -5.02 0.09 -10.82
C LEU A 57 -4.28 1.16 -10.00
N TRP A 58 -4.24 2.41 -10.49
CA TRP A 58 -3.64 3.52 -9.75
C TRP A 58 -4.37 3.81 -8.44
N PHE A 59 -5.69 3.69 -8.40
CA PHE A 59 -6.47 3.85 -7.17
C PHE A 59 -6.06 2.85 -6.08
N VAL A 60 -5.90 1.57 -6.44
CA VAL A 60 -5.44 0.52 -5.51
C VAL A 60 -4.01 0.78 -5.04
N VAL A 61 -3.12 1.20 -5.95
CA VAL A 61 -1.73 1.56 -5.62
C VAL A 61 -1.67 2.74 -4.64
N ILE A 62 -2.42 3.81 -4.90
CA ILE A 62 -2.47 5.00 -4.05
C ILE A 62 -3.04 4.65 -2.68
N MET A 63 -4.13 3.88 -2.61
CA MET A 63 -4.69 3.41 -1.32
C MET A 63 -3.69 2.56 -0.53
N GLY A 64 -2.92 1.70 -1.21
CA GLY A 64 -1.84 0.92 -0.60
C GLY A 64 -0.73 1.81 -0.04
N LEU A 65 -0.30 2.82 -0.81
CA LEU A 65 0.71 3.80 -0.39
C LEU A 65 0.23 4.64 0.80
N ILE A 66 -1.02 5.12 0.80
CA ILE A 66 -1.58 5.89 1.93
C ILE A 66 -1.56 5.06 3.21
N LYS A 67 -1.94 3.77 3.15
CA LYS A 67 -1.86 2.87 4.32
C LYS A 67 -0.42 2.57 4.76
N PHE A 68 0.54 2.61 3.83
CA PHE A 68 1.96 2.41 4.12
C PHE A 68 2.62 3.64 4.76
N PHE A 69 2.26 4.84 4.28
CA PHE A 69 2.76 6.11 4.81
C PHE A 69 1.97 6.64 5.99
N GLN A 70 0.84 6.01 6.35
CA GLN A 70 0.20 6.30 7.63
C GLN A 70 1.21 5.95 8.74
N PRO A 71 1.72 6.95 9.48
CA PRO A 71 2.57 6.66 10.62
C PRO A 71 1.75 5.77 11.54
N SER A 72 2.33 4.63 11.91
CA SER A 72 1.72 3.71 12.84
C SER A 72 1.51 4.46 14.15
N GLN A 73 0.31 5.02 14.34
CA GLN A 73 -0.17 5.51 15.64
C GLN A 73 -0.14 4.38 16.70
N ASN A 74 0.11 3.15 16.25
CA ASN A 74 0.28 1.97 17.07
C ASN A 74 1.48 2.07 18.03
N GLU A 75 2.57 2.77 17.69
CA GLU A 75 3.70 2.93 18.61
C GLU A 75 3.36 3.83 19.80
N GLN A 76 2.67 4.94 19.58
CA GLN A 76 2.20 5.80 20.67
C GLN A 76 1.14 5.11 21.53
N LYS A 77 0.19 4.38 20.91
CA LYS A 77 -0.78 3.57 21.67
C LYS A 77 -0.08 2.52 22.52
N HIS A 78 0.90 1.82 21.96
CA HIS A 78 1.66 0.80 22.67
C HIS A 78 2.47 1.38 23.84
N ALA A 79 3.07 2.57 23.68
CA ALA A 79 3.80 3.24 24.76
C ALA A 79 2.88 3.68 25.91
N LEU A 80 1.70 4.21 25.60
CA LEU A 80 0.72 4.60 26.61
C LEU A 80 0.09 3.38 27.32
N ASP A 81 -0.20 2.31 26.60
CA ASP A 81 -0.70 1.06 27.18
C ASP A 81 0.33 0.44 28.14
N LEU A 82 1.61 0.43 27.77
CA LEU A 82 2.69 -0.01 28.66
C LEU A 82 2.78 0.85 29.93
N LEU A 83 2.61 2.16 29.81
CA LEU A 83 2.65 3.10 30.94
C LEU A 83 1.49 2.85 31.91
N ASN A 84 0.28 2.61 31.39
CA ASN A 84 -0.91 2.29 32.19
C ASN A 84 -0.74 0.96 32.94
N ASP A 85 -0.16 -0.04 32.28
CA ASP A 85 0.05 -1.38 32.85
C ASP A 85 1.04 -1.35 34.02
N ARG A 86 2.09 -0.52 33.94
CA ARG A 86 3.04 -0.29 35.05
C ARG A 86 2.42 0.43 36.24
N LEU A 87 1.57 1.43 35.98
CA LEU A 87 0.83 2.13 37.04
C LEU A 87 -0.14 1.18 37.76
N ALA A 88 -0.85 0.33 37.00
CA ALA A 88 -1.77 -0.66 37.56
C ALA A 88 -1.06 -1.71 38.43
N ARG A 89 0.19 -2.06 38.08
CA ARG A 89 1.06 -2.91 38.90
C ARG A 89 1.70 -2.20 40.09
N GLY A 90 1.58 -0.87 40.19
CA GLY A 90 2.24 -0.07 41.22
C GLY A 90 3.76 0.02 41.05
N GLU A 91 4.28 -0.25 39.85
CA GLU A 91 5.72 -0.16 39.54
C GLU A 91 6.21 1.28 39.41
N ILE A 92 5.29 2.23 39.20
CA ILE A 92 5.57 3.67 39.05
C ILE A 92 4.56 4.48 39.88
N SER A 93 4.98 5.66 40.34
CA SER A 93 4.08 6.58 41.04
C SER A 93 3.17 7.35 40.08
N ILE A 94 2.11 7.96 40.62
CA ILE A 94 1.19 8.82 39.85
C ILE A 94 1.94 10.04 39.31
N GLU A 95 2.90 10.60 40.07
CA GLU A 95 3.71 11.73 39.61
C GLU A 95 4.62 11.35 38.44
N GLU A 96 5.25 10.17 38.51
CA GLU A 96 6.10 9.64 37.44
C GLU A 96 5.30 9.38 36.16
N TYR A 97 4.11 8.77 36.30
CA TYR A 97 3.20 8.52 35.19
C TYR A 97 2.80 9.79 34.43
N GLU A 98 2.39 10.85 35.15
CA GLU A 98 1.98 12.10 34.51
C GLU A 98 3.15 12.79 33.79
N SER A 99 4.38 12.71 34.33
CA SER A 99 5.56 13.26 33.67
C SER A 99 5.86 12.58 32.33
N LEU A 100 5.86 11.24 32.31
CA LEU A 100 6.16 10.42 31.13
C LEU A 100 5.06 10.49 30.07
N LYS A 101 3.79 10.54 30.50
CA LYS A 101 2.64 10.72 29.62
C LYS A 101 2.68 12.06 28.89
N LYS A 102 3.18 13.11 29.54
CA LYS A 102 3.36 14.43 28.93
C LYS A 102 4.46 14.41 27.87
N THR A 103 5.55 13.70 28.13
CA THR A 103 6.63 13.48 27.16
C THR A 103 6.20 12.63 25.96
N LEU A 104 5.32 11.63 26.15
CA LEU A 104 4.84 10.76 25.06
C LEU A 104 3.78 11.41 24.15
N LYS A 105 3.10 12.46 24.63
CA LYS A 105 2.08 13.21 23.87
C LYS A 105 2.60 14.50 23.23
N GLY A 106 3.78 14.96 23.62
CA GLY A 106 4.45 16.15 23.07
C GLY A 106 5.35 15.81 21.90
#